data_AF-A0A533WZ96-F1
#
_entry.id   AF-A0A533WZ96-F1
#
_cell.length_a   1.000
_cell.length_b   1.000
_cell.length_c   1.000
_cell.angle_alpha   90.00
_cell.angle_beta   90.00
_cell.angle_gamma   90.00
#
_symmetry.space_group_name_H-M   'P 1'
#
loop_
_entity.id
_entity.type
_entity.pdbx_description
1 polymer ?
#
loop_
_entity_poly.entity_id
_entity_poly.type
_entity_poly.pdbx_seq_one_letter_code
_entity_poly.pdbx_strand_id
1 'polypeptide(L)'
;MSKTAQDIMTMNVEYVNSNQTVEEARKLIIKNDFSQLPVIDNGIVKGSITDRLLVRLGESGRVSRIREIMEKRFPVVDPDTKLETVRHLLDEYHAVLVDKGDKDYGIVTKHDLLKAMK
;
A
#
# COMPACT_ATOMS: atom_id res chain seq x y z
N MET A 1 16.25 22.44 3.67
CA MET A 1 15.12 21.86 4.45
C MET A 1 15.15 20.35 4.28
N SER A 2 14.78 19.60 5.32
CA SER A 2 14.59 18.14 5.20
C SER A 2 13.29 17.89 4.45
N LYS A 3 13.29 16.99 3.46
CA LYS A 3 12.05 16.50 2.83
C LYS A 3 11.20 15.73 3.86
N THR A 4 9.89 15.70 3.65
CA THR A 4 8.91 14.94 4.45
C THR A 4 8.22 13.87 3.60
N ALA A 5 7.33 13.09 4.22
CA ALA A 5 6.50 12.10 3.54
C ALA A 5 5.60 12.75 2.47
N GLN A 6 4.99 13.89 2.79
CA GLN A 6 4.15 14.65 1.86
C GLN A 6 4.89 15.10 0.60
N ASP A 7 6.18 15.44 0.72
CA ASP A 7 6.97 15.95 -0.42
C ASP A 7 7.21 14.89 -1.50
N ILE A 8 7.06 13.60 -1.17
CA ILE A 8 7.42 12.49 -2.07
C ILE A 8 6.30 11.48 -2.28
N MET A 9 5.19 11.56 -1.54
CA MET A 9 4.10 10.60 -1.67
C MET A 9 3.42 10.69 -3.04
N THR A 10 2.92 9.54 -3.49
CA THR A 10 1.95 9.48 -4.58
C THR A 10 0.55 9.67 -4.01
N MET A 11 -0.21 10.55 -4.65
CA MET A 11 -1.62 10.85 -4.36
C MET A 11 -2.56 9.85 -5.04
N ASN A 12 -3.84 9.85 -4.62
CA ASN A 12 -4.89 8.97 -5.18
C ASN A 12 -4.53 7.49 -5.03
N VAL A 13 -4.35 7.06 -3.77
CA VAL A 13 -3.99 5.69 -3.45
C VAL A 13 -5.09 4.74 -3.93
N GLU A 14 -4.77 3.92 -4.91
CA GLU A 14 -5.63 2.79 -5.29
C GLU A 14 -5.64 1.78 -4.13
N TYR A 15 -6.81 1.23 -3.82
CA TYR A 15 -6.97 0.26 -2.74
C TYR A 15 -7.99 -0.80 -3.11
N VAL A 16 -7.98 -1.89 -2.35
CA VAL A 16 -9.04 -2.90 -2.38
C VAL A 16 -9.81 -2.90 -1.07
N ASN A 17 -11.04 -3.38 -1.08
CA ASN A 17 -11.82 -3.64 0.13
C ASN A 17 -11.73 -5.12 0.54
N SER A 18 -12.04 -5.41 1.79
CA SER A 18 -11.86 -6.75 2.36
C SER A 18 -12.84 -7.81 1.80
N ASN A 19 -13.92 -7.36 1.16
CA ASN A 19 -14.94 -8.22 0.55
C ASN A 19 -14.72 -8.49 -0.94
N GLN A 20 -13.87 -7.72 -1.60
CA GLN A 20 -13.45 -7.96 -2.98
C GLN A 20 -12.78 -9.32 -3.09
N THR A 21 -12.83 -9.85 -4.30
CA THR A 21 -12.25 -11.12 -4.64
C THR A 21 -10.75 -10.99 -4.91
N VAL A 22 -10.05 -12.10 -4.71
CA VAL A 22 -8.61 -12.22 -5.08
C VAL A 22 -8.39 -11.89 -6.56
N GLU A 23 -9.33 -12.28 -7.43
CA GLU A 23 -9.25 -12.04 -8.86
C GLU A 23 -9.45 -10.56 -9.24
N GLU A 24 -10.36 -9.85 -8.58
CA GLU A 24 -10.51 -8.40 -8.75
C GLU A 24 -9.24 -7.66 -8.36
N ALA A 25 -8.65 -8.00 -7.22
CA ALA A 25 -7.39 -7.43 -6.78
C ALA A 25 -6.23 -7.75 -7.74
N ARG A 26 -6.17 -8.99 -8.25
CA ARG A 26 -5.16 -9.40 -9.23
C ARG A 26 -5.26 -8.56 -10.51
N LYS A 27 -6.47 -8.33 -11.00
CA LYS A 27 -6.70 -7.47 -12.16
C LYS A 27 -6.23 -6.04 -11.93
N LEU A 28 -6.49 -5.47 -10.75
CA LEU A 28 -6.01 -4.12 -10.40
C LEU A 28 -4.49 -4.04 -10.36
N ILE A 29 -3.84 -5.02 -9.72
CA ILE A 29 -2.38 -5.11 -9.64
C ILE A 29 -1.75 -5.19 -11.04
N ILE A 30 -2.23 -6.12 -11.88
CA ILE A 30 -1.66 -6.34 -13.23
C ILE A 30 -1.93 -5.14 -14.14
N LYS A 31 -3.16 -4.62 -14.14
CA LYS A 31 -3.57 -3.54 -15.04
C LYS A 31 -2.76 -2.26 -14.80
N ASN A 32 -2.43 -1.98 -13.55
CA ASN A 32 -1.77 -0.74 -13.15
C ASN A 32 -0.29 -0.92 -12.78
N ASP A 33 0.27 -2.13 -12.96
CA ASP A 33 1.65 -2.47 -12.61
C ASP A 33 2.00 -2.17 -11.14
N PHE A 34 1.07 -2.47 -10.23
CA PHE A 34 1.26 -2.26 -8.80
C PHE A 34 1.79 -3.52 -8.11
N SER A 35 2.88 -3.41 -7.37
CA SER A 35 3.38 -4.54 -6.56
C SER A 35 2.56 -4.79 -5.29
N GLN A 36 1.83 -3.78 -4.82
CA GLN A 36 1.03 -3.88 -3.60
C GLN A 36 -0.13 -2.90 -3.58
N LEU A 37 -1.16 -3.22 -2.79
CA LEU A 37 -2.31 -2.37 -2.52
C LEU A 37 -2.67 -2.41 -1.03
N PRO A 38 -3.03 -1.28 -0.41
CA PRO A 38 -3.65 -1.29 0.91
C PRO A 38 -5.07 -1.89 0.82
N VAL A 39 -5.49 -2.53 1.91
CA VAL A 39 -6.88 -2.95 2.09
C VAL A 39 -7.58 -1.91 2.94
N ILE A 40 -8.58 -1.23 2.41
CA ILE A 40 -9.31 -0.14 3.06
C ILE A 40 -10.80 -0.43 3.06
N ASP A 41 -11.42 -0.42 4.24
CA ASP A 41 -12.86 -0.54 4.41
C ASP A 41 -13.41 0.70 5.12
N ASN A 42 -14.42 1.34 4.53
CA ASN A 42 -15.04 2.55 5.08
C ASN A 42 -14.02 3.66 5.41
N GLY A 43 -12.94 3.73 4.61
CA GLY A 43 -11.81 4.63 4.78
C GLY A 43 -10.89 4.30 5.96
N ILE A 44 -10.93 3.08 6.47
CA ILE A 44 -10.02 2.59 7.52
C ILE A 44 -9.12 1.51 6.94
N VAL A 45 -7.80 1.67 7.11
CA VAL A 45 -6.82 0.67 6.69
C VAL A 45 -6.98 -0.62 7.53
N LYS A 46 -7.29 -1.72 6.86
CA LYS A 46 -7.50 -3.04 7.49
C LYS A 46 -6.29 -3.95 7.35
N GLY A 47 -5.59 -3.89 6.22
CA GLY A 47 -4.44 -4.73 5.90
C GLY A 47 -3.74 -4.27 4.64
N SER A 48 -2.96 -5.17 4.05
CA SER A 48 -2.35 -4.98 2.73
C SER A 48 -2.42 -6.25 1.90
N ILE A 49 -2.21 -6.13 0.60
CA ILE A 49 -1.98 -7.26 -0.30
C ILE A 49 -0.79 -6.96 -1.21
N THR A 50 -0.09 -8.02 -1.61
CA THR A 50 1.05 -7.97 -2.53
C THR A 50 0.81 -8.85 -3.73
N ASP A 51 1.42 -8.52 -4.86
CA ASP A 51 1.42 -9.35 -6.07
C ASP A 51 1.92 -10.78 -5.78
N ARG A 52 2.97 -10.92 -4.97
CA ARG A 52 3.55 -12.20 -4.52
C ARG A 52 2.52 -13.07 -3.80
N LEU A 53 1.72 -12.48 -2.92
CA LEU A 53 0.63 -13.18 -2.23
C LEU A 53 -0.40 -13.71 -3.23
N LEU A 54 -0.82 -12.89 -4.20
CA LEU A 54 -1.83 -13.28 -5.20
C LEU A 54 -1.31 -14.36 -6.16
N VAL A 55 0.00 -14.40 -6.44
CA VAL A 55 0.63 -15.48 -7.23
C VAL A 55 0.59 -16.80 -6.47
N ARG A 56 0.99 -16.81 -5.19
CA ARG A 56 0.99 -18.02 -4.34
C ARG A 56 -0.39 -18.68 -4.21
N LEU A 57 -1.47 -17.89 -4.26
CA LEU A 57 -2.84 -18.38 -4.07
C LEU A 57 -3.47 -18.93 -5.35
N GLY A 58 -2.88 -18.65 -6.53
CA GLY A 58 -3.36 -19.16 -7.82
C GLY A 58 -3.38 -20.69 -7.94
N GLU A 59 -2.70 -21.38 -7.03
CA GLU A 59 -2.61 -22.84 -7.01
C GLU A 59 -3.66 -23.50 -6.10
N SER A 60 -4.28 -22.72 -5.21
CA SER A 60 -5.24 -23.20 -4.21
C SER A 60 -6.59 -22.56 -4.43
N GLY A 61 -7.45 -23.17 -5.26
CA GLY A 61 -8.78 -22.67 -5.64
C GLY A 61 -9.83 -22.56 -4.52
N ARG A 62 -9.43 -22.35 -3.27
CA ARG A 62 -10.29 -22.25 -2.09
C ARG A 62 -10.46 -20.83 -1.56
N VAL A 63 -9.49 -19.93 -1.76
CA VAL A 63 -9.60 -18.57 -1.19
C VAL A 63 -10.25 -17.64 -2.19
N SER A 64 -11.37 -17.05 -1.78
CA SER A 64 -12.16 -16.18 -2.65
C SER A 64 -12.02 -14.70 -2.32
N ARG A 65 -11.80 -14.31 -1.07
CA ARG A 65 -11.86 -12.90 -0.64
C ARG A 65 -10.57 -12.37 -0.03
N ILE A 66 -10.36 -11.06 -0.18
CA ILE A 66 -9.17 -10.36 0.34
C ILE A 66 -9.00 -10.51 1.84
N ARG A 67 -10.07 -10.44 2.63
CA ARG A 67 -10.00 -10.59 4.11
C ARG A 67 -9.39 -11.91 4.58
N GLU A 68 -9.42 -12.96 3.76
CA GLU A 68 -8.92 -14.30 4.11
C GLU A 68 -7.40 -14.41 3.91
N ILE A 69 -6.81 -13.49 3.14
CA ILE A 69 -5.39 -13.55 2.75
C ILE A 69 -4.60 -12.29 3.09
N MET A 70 -5.26 -11.18 3.38
CA MET A 70 -4.60 -9.89 3.57
C MET A 70 -3.50 -10.00 4.63
N GLU A 71 -2.39 -9.34 4.33
CA GLU A 71 -1.24 -9.25 5.20
C GLU A 71 -1.41 -8.07 6.19
N LYS A 72 -0.42 -7.90 7.06
CA LYS A 72 -0.38 -6.78 8.01
C LYS A 72 -0.52 -5.44 7.29
N ARG A 73 -1.10 -4.47 7.98
CA ARG A 73 -1.24 -3.09 7.50
C ARG A 73 0.14 -2.49 7.19
N PHE A 74 0.20 -1.63 6.18
CA PHE A 74 1.36 -0.75 6.03
C PHE A 74 1.45 0.19 7.24
N PRO A 75 2.68 0.59 7.63
CA PRO A 75 2.86 1.69 8.56
C PRO A 75 2.14 2.92 8.03
N VAL A 76 1.53 3.67 8.95
CA VAL A 76 0.84 4.93 8.66
C VAL A 76 1.59 6.03 9.38
N VAL A 77 1.87 7.13 8.67
CA VAL A 77 2.61 8.28 9.20
C VAL A 77 1.90 9.58 8.84
N ASP A 78 2.23 10.65 9.57
CA ASP A 78 1.73 12.00 9.30
C ASP A 78 2.45 12.63 8.10
N PRO A 79 1.83 13.61 7.39
CA PRO A 79 2.40 14.23 6.19
C PRO A 79 3.74 14.93 6.42
N ASP A 80 3.96 15.45 7.62
CA ASP A 80 5.19 16.14 8.06
C ASP A 80 6.29 15.18 8.54
N THR A 81 6.03 13.87 8.57
CA THR A 81 7.01 12.85 8.96
C THR A 81 8.28 12.98 8.11
N LYS A 82 9.43 13.06 8.78
CA LYS A 82 10.73 13.23 8.12
C LYS A 82 11.04 12.07 7.18
N LEU A 83 11.64 12.38 6.03
CA LEU A 83 12.02 11.39 5.02
C LEU A 83 12.92 10.27 5.57
N GLU A 84 13.77 10.56 6.55
CA GLU A 84 14.63 9.57 7.19
C GLU A 84 13.83 8.47 7.91
N THR A 85 12.79 8.85 8.64
CA THR A 85 11.86 7.91 9.28
C THR A 85 11.13 7.07 8.24
N VAL A 86 10.64 7.70 7.16
CA VAL A 86 9.98 7.00 6.05
C VAL A 86 10.91 5.98 5.41
N ARG A 87 12.20 6.33 5.23
CA ARG A 87 13.22 5.41 4.70
C ARG A 87 13.41 4.19 5.60
N HIS A 88 13.54 4.37 6.91
CA HIS A 88 13.66 3.26 7.86
C HIS A 88 12.44 2.35 7.87
N LEU A 89 11.23 2.92 7.74
CA LEU A 89 10.03 2.11 7.58
C LEU A 89 10.06 1.32 6.27
N LEU A 90 10.55 1.92 5.18
CA LEU A 90 10.64 1.23 3.89
C LEU A 90 11.77 0.17 3.84
N ASP A 91 12.71 0.17 4.78
CA ASP A 91 13.68 -0.93 4.89
C ASP A 91 12.98 -2.24 5.29
N GLU A 92 11.94 -2.16 6.14
CA GLU A 92 11.18 -3.29 6.66
C GLU A 92 9.86 -3.55 5.90
N TYR A 93 9.21 -2.50 5.38
CA TYR A 93 7.90 -2.56 4.75
C TYR A 93 7.96 -2.17 3.28
N HIS A 94 7.09 -2.74 2.46
CA HIS A 94 7.06 -2.48 1.01
C HIS A 94 6.49 -1.09 0.65
N ALA A 95 5.66 -0.54 1.53
CA ALA A 95 5.04 0.76 1.40
C ALA A 95 4.76 1.38 2.78
N VAL A 96 4.63 2.70 2.80
CA VAL A 96 4.17 3.50 3.94
C VAL A 96 2.98 4.34 3.48
N LEU A 97 1.90 4.33 4.24
CA LEU A 97 0.76 5.21 3.99
C LEU A 97 0.96 6.54 4.71
N VAL A 98 0.53 7.63 4.07
CA VAL A 98 0.54 8.98 4.64
C VAL A 98 -0.91 9.37 4.89
N ASP A 99 -1.30 9.53 6.16
CA ASP A 99 -2.66 9.94 6.51
C ASP A 99 -2.77 11.46 6.41
N LYS A 100 -3.61 11.96 5.53
CA LYS A 100 -3.83 13.40 5.32
C LYS A 100 -5.03 13.94 6.09
N GLY A 101 -5.66 13.12 6.92
CA GLY A 101 -6.95 13.41 7.52
C GLY A 101 -8.11 13.03 6.60
N ASP A 102 -9.32 13.01 7.16
CA ASP A 102 -10.58 12.74 6.45
C ASP A 102 -10.59 11.47 5.58
N LYS A 103 -9.80 10.46 5.97
CA LYS A 103 -9.64 9.17 5.27
C LYS A 103 -9.01 9.32 3.87
N ASP A 104 -8.32 10.43 3.62
CA ASP A 104 -7.49 10.64 2.44
C ASP A 104 -6.06 10.16 2.74
N TYR A 105 -5.59 9.21 1.91
CA TYR A 105 -4.28 8.62 2.07
C TYR A 105 -3.40 8.93 0.86
N GLY A 106 -2.14 9.28 1.13
CA GLY A 106 -1.03 9.13 0.20
C GLY A 106 -0.28 7.82 0.42
N ILE A 107 0.57 7.43 -0.52
CA ILE A 107 1.45 6.27 -0.37
C ILE A 107 2.88 6.63 -0.78
N VAL A 108 3.84 6.13 -0.02
CA VAL A 108 5.27 6.21 -0.35
C VAL A 108 5.81 4.79 -0.50
N THR A 109 6.55 4.56 -1.58
CA THR A 109 7.24 3.31 -1.85
C THR A 109 8.73 3.55 -2.06
N LYS A 110 9.53 2.48 -2.16
CA LYS A 110 10.94 2.57 -2.54
C LYS A 110 11.15 3.29 -3.88
N HIS A 111 10.19 3.18 -4.81
CA HIS A 111 10.26 3.87 -6.10
C HIS A 111 10.20 5.40 -5.94
N ASP A 112 9.35 5.88 -5.05
CA ASP A 112 9.20 7.32 -4.78
C ASP A 112 10.45 7.87 -4.08
N LEU A 113 11.03 7.11 -3.14
CA LEU A 113 12.33 7.44 -2.55
C LEU A 113 13.42 7.60 -3.61
N LEU A 114 13.54 6.63 -4.52
CA LEU A 114 14.56 6.66 -5.58
C LEU A 114 14.37 7.85 -6.53
N LYS A 115 13.12 8.22 -6.84
CA LYS A 115 12.82 9.42 -7.62
C LYS A 115 13.20 10.70 -6.89
N ALA A 116 12.99 10.77 -5.58
CA ALA A 116 13.25 11.96 -4.77
C ALA A 116 14.74 12.23 -4.50
N MET A 117 15.61 11.24 -4.74
CA MET A 117 17.07 11.33 -4.61
C MET A 117 17.78 11.76 -5.90
N LYS A 118 17.06 11.87 -7.02
CA LYS A 118 17.53 12.47 -8.27
C LYS A 118 17.28 13.97 -8.25
#